data_AF-A0A8C3EYF4-F1
#
_entry.id   AF-A0A8C3EYF4-F1
#
_cell.length_a   1.000
_cell.length_b   1.000
_cell.length_c   1.000
_cell.angle_alpha   90.00
_cell.angle_beta   90.00
_cell.angle_gamma   90.00
#
_symmetry.space_group_name_H-M   'P 1'
#
loop_
_entity.id
_entity.type
_entity.pdbx_description
1 polymer ?
#
loop_
_entity_poly.entity_id
_entity_poly.type
_entity_poly.pdbx_seq_one_letter_code
_entity_poly.pdbx_strand_id
1 'polypeptide(L)'
;MTAEKTIPIINGKPEDALDPEASSTNLVHSNDKKVHERGHWNNKVEFVLSVAGEIIGLGNVWRFPYLCYKNGGGAFLIPYVIFFICCGIPVFFLETALGQFTSEGGITCWRKVCPLFEGIGYATQVIEAHLNIYYIIILAWAIFYLFNCFTTELPWATCGHEWNTENCVEFQKLNMSNCSQLSLQNATSPVMEFWERRVLAISDGIEHIGNLRWDLALCLLAAWTICYFCIWKGTKSTGKVVYVTATFPYVMLLILLVRGVTLPGASEGIKFYLYPDLSRLSDPQVWVDAGTQIFFSYAICLGCLTALGSYNNYNNNCYRDCIMLCCLNSGTSFVAGFAIFSVLGFMAYEQGVPIAEVAESGPGLAFIAYPKAVTMMPLSPLWAALFFMMLIFLGLDSQFVCVESLVTAVVDMYPKIFRRGYRRELLILALSIVSYFVGLIMLTEGGMYVFQLFDSYAASGMCLLFVAIFECICIGWVYGSNRFYDNIEDMIGYRPLSLIKWCWMVLTPGICAGIFIFFLVKYKPLKYNNVYTYPDWGYGIGWMMALSSMVCIPLWICIKLWKTEGTILEKFRKLVVPSPDLKMRGKLGAGAYAATVNDCDAKLKGDGNISAITEKETHF
;
A
#
# COMPACT_ATOMS: atom_id res chain seq x y z
N MET A 1 -6.10 51.60 40.60
CA MET A 1 -7.12 51.20 41.59
C MET A 1 -7.13 49.68 41.65
N THR A 2 -6.92 49.19 42.86
CA THR A 2 -6.74 47.82 43.34
C THR A 2 -7.88 46.87 42.99
N ALA A 3 -7.57 45.60 42.71
CA ALA A 3 -8.29 44.46 43.29
C ALA A 3 -7.53 43.14 43.04
N GLU A 4 -7.12 42.54 44.15
CA GLU A 4 -6.55 41.21 44.32
C GLU A 4 -7.51 40.09 43.88
N LYS A 5 -6.97 38.95 43.47
CA LYS A 5 -7.64 37.66 43.67
C LYS A 5 -6.66 36.64 44.26
N THR A 6 -7.01 36.25 45.48
CA THR A 6 -6.33 35.38 46.42
C THR A 6 -6.39 33.91 45.96
N ILE A 7 -5.27 33.20 46.12
CA ILE A 7 -5.16 31.73 46.02
C ILE A 7 -5.18 31.17 47.45
N PRO A 8 -5.83 30.02 47.74
CA PRO A 8 -5.71 29.38 49.03
C PRO A 8 -4.44 28.51 49.12
N ILE A 9 -3.74 28.69 50.24
CA ILE A 9 -2.48 28.05 50.66
C ILE A 9 -2.76 26.65 51.23
N ILE A 10 -1.90 25.67 50.91
CA ILE A 10 -1.66 24.49 51.76
C ILE A 10 -0.14 24.40 52.02
N ASN A 11 0.19 24.23 53.31
CA ASN A 11 1.50 24.24 53.97
C ASN A 11 2.39 23.01 53.69
N GLY A 12 3.72 23.19 53.76
CA GLY A 12 4.65 22.17 54.29
C GLY A 12 6.04 22.05 53.63
N LYS A 13 7.04 22.75 54.21
CA LYS A 13 8.54 22.78 54.09
C LYS A 13 9.32 21.44 53.88
N PRO A 14 10.67 21.43 53.68
CA PRO A 14 11.66 22.54 53.63
C PRO A 14 12.65 22.56 52.45
N GLU A 15 13.35 23.69 52.35
CA GLU A 15 14.46 24.09 51.47
C GLU A 15 15.76 23.31 51.75
N ASP A 16 16.56 23.10 50.69
CA ASP A 16 18.03 23.06 50.76
C ASP A 16 18.60 24.03 49.71
N ALA A 17 19.71 24.66 50.10
CA ALA A 17 20.16 25.99 49.71
C ALA A 17 20.66 26.17 48.26
N LEU A 18 20.43 27.38 47.72
CA LEU A 18 21.04 27.93 46.51
C LEU A 18 22.29 28.74 46.89
N ASP A 19 23.45 28.35 46.36
CA ASP A 19 24.61 29.23 46.21
C ASP A 19 24.38 30.22 45.04
N PRO A 20 24.45 31.55 45.25
CA PRO A 20 24.25 32.54 44.21
C PRO A 20 25.60 33.00 43.63
N GLU A 21 26.33 32.14 42.95
CA GLU A 21 27.56 32.55 42.25
C GLU A 21 27.92 31.64 41.06
N ALA A 22 27.02 31.56 40.08
CA ALA A 22 27.33 31.06 38.73
C ALA A 22 26.41 31.70 37.68
N SER A 23 26.26 33.02 37.75
CA SER A 23 25.48 33.83 36.81
C SER A 23 26.41 34.74 36.02
N SER A 24 27.22 34.18 35.13
CA SER A 24 27.91 34.94 34.06
C SER A 24 28.87 34.10 33.22
N THR A 25 28.39 33.09 32.49
CA THR A 25 28.91 32.74 31.15
C THR A 25 28.14 31.57 30.54
N ASN A 26 27.88 31.66 29.24
CA ASN A 26 27.14 30.69 28.40
C ASN A 26 25.62 30.90 28.27
N LEU A 27 25.21 32.16 28.05
CA LEU A 27 24.13 32.46 27.11
C LEU A 27 24.61 32.18 25.67
N VAL A 28 24.87 30.91 25.36
CA VAL A 28 24.88 30.44 23.98
C VAL A 28 23.44 30.13 23.64
N HIS A 29 22.91 30.88 22.69
CA HIS A 29 21.56 30.78 22.15
C HIS A 29 21.32 29.34 21.61
N SER A 30 20.83 28.43 22.45
CA SER A 30 20.39 27.09 22.03
C SER A 30 18.99 27.19 21.41
N ASN A 31 18.91 27.79 20.22
CA ASN A 31 17.75 27.70 19.35
C ASN A 31 17.61 26.31 18.69
N ASP A 32 18.27 25.30 19.25
CA ASP A 32 18.20 23.93 18.79
C ASP A 32 16.91 23.31 19.33
N LYS A 33 15.81 23.51 18.60
CA LYS A 33 14.53 22.81 18.83
C LYS A 33 14.83 21.33 19.08
N LYS A 34 14.47 20.82 20.27
CA LYS A 34 14.69 19.41 20.66
C LYS A 34 14.19 18.47 19.56
N VAL A 35 14.98 17.43 19.27
CA VAL A 35 14.59 16.38 18.32
C VAL A 35 13.40 15.64 18.92
N HIS A 36 12.27 15.67 18.21
CA HIS A 36 11.07 14.93 18.59
C HIS A 36 11.31 13.42 18.48
N GLU A 37 10.78 12.67 19.44
CA GLU A 37 10.75 11.22 19.38
C GLU A 37 9.88 10.74 18.21
N ARG A 38 10.21 9.57 17.64
CA ARG A 38 9.61 9.01 16.42
C ARG A 38 8.09 8.76 16.52
N GLY A 39 7.56 8.68 17.74
CA GLY A 39 6.15 8.37 18.00
C GLY A 39 5.84 6.88 17.87
N HIS A 40 4.71 6.48 18.42
CA HIS A 40 4.14 5.13 18.34
C HIS A 40 2.64 5.24 18.06
N TRP A 41 2.02 4.14 17.64
CA TRP A 41 0.56 4.03 17.62
C TRP A 41 0.00 4.26 19.02
N ASN A 42 -1.10 5.02 19.16
CA ASN A 42 -1.67 5.24 20.51
C ASN A 42 -2.29 3.96 21.06
N ASN A 43 -2.81 3.11 20.19
CA ASN A 43 -3.37 1.81 20.54
C ASN A 43 -3.24 0.82 19.37
N LYS A 44 -3.48 -0.46 19.66
CA LYS A 44 -3.39 -1.54 18.67
C LYS A 44 -4.46 -1.47 17.58
N VAL A 45 -5.63 -0.93 17.87
CA VAL A 45 -6.73 -0.81 16.90
C VAL A 45 -6.35 0.18 15.80
N GLU A 46 -5.70 1.29 16.15
CA GLU A 46 -5.19 2.27 15.17
C GLU A 46 -4.21 1.62 14.19
N PHE A 47 -3.31 0.76 14.66
CA PHE A 47 -2.42 -0.03 13.78
C PHE A 47 -3.22 -0.98 12.88
N VAL A 48 -4.09 -1.81 13.47
CA VAL A 48 -4.84 -2.82 12.71
C VAL A 48 -5.74 -2.17 11.65
N LEU A 49 -6.43 -1.08 11.99
CA LEU A 49 -7.27 -0.35 11.04
C LEU A 49 -6.45 0.37 9.97
N SER A 50 -5.27 0.91 10.30
CA SER A 50 -4.39 1.53 9.31
C SER A 50 -3.86 0.51 8.30
N VAL A 51 -3.45 -0.67 8.78
CA VAL A 51 -3.03 -1.76 7.88
C VAL A 51 -4.21 -2.32 7.09
N ALA A 52 -5.39 -2.44 7.72
CA ALA A 52 -6.60 -2.87 7.01
C ALA A 52 -7.00 -1.87 5.92
N GLY A 53 -6.94 -0.57 6.17
CA GLY A 53 -7.22 0.46 5.16
C GLY A 53 -6.23 0.45 4.00
N GLU A 54 -4.95 0.13 4.26
CA GLU A 54 -3.95 -0.02 3.20
C GLU A 54 -4.25 -1.22 2.28
N ILE A 55 -4.49 -2.39 2.87
CA ILE A 55 -4.59 -3.65 2.13
C ILE A 55 -5.98 -3.88 1.53
N ILE A 56 -7.02 -3.28 2.12
CA ILE A 56 -8.38 -3.29 1.57
C ILE A 56 -8.61 -1.99 0.83
N GLY A 57 -8.25 -1.99 -0.45
CA GLY A 57 -8.38 -0.84 -1.34
C GLY A 57 -9.29 -1.12 -2.52
N LEU A 58 -9.16 -0.28 -3.56
CA LEU A 58 -9.93 -0.40 -4.79
C LEU A 58 -9.72 -1.76 -5.47
N GLY A 59 -8.50 -2.31 -5.41
CA GLY A 59 -8.14 -3.62 -5.99
C GLY A 59 -9.03 -4.78 -5.54
N ASN A 60 -9.51 -4.76 -4.29
CA ASN A 60 -10.41 -5.77 -3.75
C ASN A 60 -11.80 -5.72 -4.39
N VAL A 61 -12.26 -4.52 -4.75
CA VAL A 61 -13.61 -4.28 -5.28
C VAL A 61 -13.65 -4.46 -6.79
N TRP A 62 -12.68 -3.91 -7.52
CA TRP A 62 -12.78 -3.88 -9.00
C TRP A 62 -11.87 -4.83 -9.77
N ARG A 63 -10.82 -5.34 -9.14
CA ARG A 63 -9.76 -6.10 -9.83
C ARG A 63 -9.89 -7.57 -9.51
N PHE A 64 -9.97 -7.92 -8.23
CA PHE A 64 -10.13 -9.31 -7.81
C PHE A 64 -11.37 -9.98 -8.44
N PRO A 65 -12.58 -9.38 -8.40
CA PRO A 65 -13.75 -10.01 -8.98
C PRO A 65 -13.62 -10.21 -10.50
N TYR A 66 -13.09 -9.19 -11.19
CA TYR A 66 -12.83 -9.26 -12.63
C TYR A 66 -11.82 -10.37 -12.98
N LEU A 67 -10.72 -10.49 -12.22
CA LEU A 67 -9.72 -11.54 -12.42
C LEU A 67 -10.30 -12.94 -12.16
N CYS A 68 -11.15 -13.09 -11.14
CA CYS A 68 -11.83 -14.35 -10.87
C CYS A 68 -12.67 -14.77 -12.09
N TYR A 69 -13.51 -13.87 -12.61
CA TYR A 69 -14.29 -14.11 -13.82
C TYR A 69 -13.41 -14.45 -15.03
N LYS A 70 -12.45 -13.59 -15.38
CA LYS A 70 -11.58 -13.73 -16.55
C LYS A 70 -10.78 -15.04 -16.54
N ASN A 71 -10.42 -15.54 -15.36
CA ASN A 71 -9.48 -16.65 -15.19
C ASN A 71 -10.16 -17.97 -14.77
N GLY A 72 -11.44 -18.15 -15.12
CA GLY A 72 -12.14 -19.42 -14.96
C GLY A 72 -13.00 -19.52 -13.70
N GLY A 73 -13.52 -18.39 -13.24
CA GLY A 73 -14.40 -18.30 -12.07
C GLY A 73 -13.76 -18.90 -10.83
N GLY A 74 -14.48 -19.82 -10.17
CA GLY A 74 -14.01 -20.48 -8.95
C GLY A 74 -12.70 -21.25 -9.10
N ALA A 75 -12.30 -21.64 -10.33
CA ALA A 75 -11.01 -22.30 -10.57
C ALA A 75 -9.83 -21.37 -10.25
N PHE A 76 -9.98 -20.05 -10.46
CA PHE A 76 -8.96 -19.04 -10.14
C PHE A 76 -8.59 -19.01 -8.65
N LEU A 77 -9.49 -19.45 -7.76
CA LEU A 77 -9.24 -19.50 -6.32
C LEU A 77 -8.13 -20.50 -5.96
N ILE A 78 -7.88 -21.52 -6.79
CA ILE A 78 -6.81 -22.50 -6.55
C ILE A 78 -5.42 -21.83 -6.59
N PRO A 79 -4.97 -21.21 -7.71
CA PRO A 79 -3.71 -20.50 -7.74
C PRO A 79 -3.70 -19.35 -6.73
N TYR A 80 -4.80 -18.61 -6.58
CA TYR A 80 -4.90 -17.52 -5.59
C TYR A 80 -4.60 -17.98 -4.16
N VAL A 81 -5.19 -19.10 -3.70
CA VAL A 81 -4.93 -19.66 -2.37
C VAL A 81 -3.50 -20.19 -2.22
N ILE A 82 -2.91 -20.75 -3.28
CA ILE A 82 -1.50 -21.16 -3.27
C ILE A 82 -0.60 -19.94 -3.04
N PHE A 83 -0.82 -18.85 -3.78
CA PHE A 83 -0.05 -17.61 -3.58
C PHE A 83 -0.31 -16.97 -2.22
N PHE A 84 -1.54 -17.02 -1.73
CA PHE A 84 -1.91 -16.54 -0.40
C PHE A 84 -1.07 -17.21 0.71
N ILE A 85 -0.93 -18.54 0.66
CA ILE A 85 -0.20 -19.32 1.67
C ILE A 85 1.32 -19.26 1.46
N CYS A 86 1.78 -19.36 0.21
CA CYS A 86 3.20 -19.51 -0.12
C CYS A 86 3.94 -18.17 -0.29
N CYS A 87 3.25 -17.08 -0.61
CA CYS A 87 3.87 -15.78 -0.87
C CYS A 87 3.24 -14.66 -0.04
N GLY A 88 1.92 -14.51 -0.06
CA GLY A 88 1.19 -13.43 0.61
C GLY A 88 1.47 -13.36 2.11
N ILE A 89 0.99 -14.35 2.89
CA ILE A 89 1.20 -14.38 4.34
C ILE A 89 2.70 -14.31 4.72
N PRO A 90 3.60 -15.10 4.10
CA PRO A 90 5.03 -15.05 4.46
C PRO A 90 5.66 -13.68 4.24
N VAL A 91 5.50 -13.06 3.07
CA VAL A 91 6.15 -11.76 2.77
C VAL A 91 5.51 -10.65 3.60
N PHE A 92 4.19 -10.66 3.76
CA PHE A 92 3.48 -9.72 4.62
C PHE A 92 4.01 -9.73 6.06
N PHE A 93 4.19 -10.95 6.60
CA PHE A 93 4.74 -11.13 7.93
C PHE A 93 6.22 -10.73 8.00
N LEU A 94 7.01 -11.01 6.96
CA LEU A 94 8.42 -10.61 6.86
C LEU A 94 8.55 -9.10 7.02
N GLU A 95 7.87 -8.32 6.18
CA GLU A 95 7.98 -6.85 6.19
C GLU A 95 7.48 -6.26 7.51
N THR A 96 6.34 -6.72 8.02
CA THR A 96 5.77 -6.23 9.28
C THR A 96 6.69 -6.55 10.47
N ALA A 97 7.23 -7.76 10.54
CA ALA A 97 8.16 -8.17 11.59
C ALA A 97 9.50 -7.43 11.48
N LEU A 98 10.00 -7.21 10.26
CA LEU A 98 11.23 -6.46 9.99
C LEU A 98 11.10 -5.01 10.45
N GLY A 99 9.99 -4.36 10.11
CA GLY A 99 9.64 -3.02 10.57
C GLY A 99 9.59 -2.95 12.10
N GLN A 100 8.82 -3.83 12.74
CA GLN A 100 8.68 -3.85 14.21
C GLN A 100 10.01 -4.12 14.92
N PHE A 101 10.80 -5.07 14.42
CA PHE A 101 12.09 -5.44 15.01
C PHE A 101 13.10 -4.32 14.93
N THR A 102 13.21 -3.66 13.77
CA THR A 102 14.19 -2.59 13.54
C THR A 102 13.74 -1.25 14.13
N SER A 103 12.42 -1.01 14.21
CA SER A 103 11.82 0.29 14.53
C SER A 103 12.33 1.41 13.63
N GLU A 104 12.47 1.10 12.34
CA GLU A 104 13.05 1.94 11.30
C GLU A 104 12.22 1.84 10.01
N GLY A 105 12.26 2.88 9.18
CA GLY A 105 11.57 2.92 7.89
C GLY A 105 12.19 2.02 6.82
N GLY A 106 11.57 2.00 5.63
CA GLY A 106 11.88 1.05 4.56
C GLY A 106 13.33 1.05 4.06
N ILE A 107 14.07 2.16 4.13
CA ILE A 107 15.49 2.19 3.72
C ILE A 107 16.40 1.84 4.89
N THR A 108 16.16 2.45 6.06
CA THR A 108 17.04 2.32 7.21
C THR A 108 16.97 0.94 7.86
N CYS A 109 15.86 0.21 7.71
CA CYS A 109 15.74 -1.18 8.15
C CYS A 109 16.73 -2.09 7.40
N TRP A 110 16.77 -2.05 6.07
CA TRP A 110 17.68 -2.86 5.25
C TRP A 110 19.13 -2.46 5.48
N ARG A 111 19.41 -1.17 5.64
CA ARG A 111 20.75 -0.67 6.01
C ARG A 111 21.27 -1.29 7.32
N LYS A 112 20.40 -1.52 8.32
CA LYS A 112 20.79 -2.14 9.60
C LYS A 112 20.84 -3.66 9.52
N VAL A 113 19.96 -4.28 8.74
CA VAL A 113 19.83 -5.74 8.66
C VAL A 113 20.92 -6.33 7.78
N CYS A 114 21.07 -5.80 6.56
CA CYS A 114 22.11 -6.21 5.63
C CYS A 114 22.51 -5.03 4.73
N PRO A 115 23.59 -4.29 5.06
CA PRO A 115 24.06 -3.14 4.29
C PRO A 115 24.25 -3.39 2.79
N LEU A 116 24.58 -4.62 2.39
CA LEU A 116 24.70 -5.04 0.99
C LEU A 116 23.38 -4.87 0.22
N PHE A 117 22.26 -5.20 0.86
CA PHE A 117 20.91 -5.19 0.28
C PHE A 117 20.12 -3.93 0.64
N GLU A 118 20.77 -2.85 1.08
CA GLU A 118 20.12 -1.55 1.31
C GLU A 118 19.38 -1.02 0.06
N GLY A 119 19.80 -1.43 -1.15
CA GLY A 119 19.14 -1.13 -2.41
C GLY A 119 17.69 -1.63 -2.51
N ILE A 120 17.29 -2.64 -1.73
CA ILE A 120 15.90 -3.10 -1.63
C ILE A 120 15.01 -1.96 -1.12
N GLY A 121 15.45 -1.27 -0.06
CA GLY A 121 14.71 -0.13 0.49
C GLY A 121 14.57 1.00 -0.52
N TYR A 122 15.61 1.31 -1.29
CA TYR A 122 15.50 2.32 -2.35
C TYR A 122 14.54 1.87 -3.47
N ALA A 123 14.58 0.61 -3.87
CA ALA A 123 13.68 0.07 -4.89
C ALA A 123 12.21 0.21 -4.47
N THR A 124 11.86 -0.15 -3.23
CA THR A 124 10.48 -0.02 -2.72
C THR A 124 10.04 1.44 -2.66
N GLN A 125 10.89 2.35 -2.20
CA GLN A 125 10.55 3.78 -2.16
C GLN A 125 10.38 4.40 -3.56
N VAL A 126 11.10 3.91 -4.58
CA VAL A 126 10.88 4.35 -5.97
C VAL A 126 9.53 3.85 -6.47
N ILE A 127 9.15 2.59 -6.21
CA ILE A 127 7.82 2.07 -6.58
C ILE A 127 6.72 2.90 -5.90
N GLU A 128 6.85 3.15 -4.61
CA GLU A 128 5.94 3.99 -3.82
C GLU A 128 5.83 5.42 -4.36
N ALA A 129 6.94 6.03 -4.77
CA ALA A 129 6.91 7.36 -5.36
C ALA A 129 6.08 7.40 -6.65
N HIS A 130 6.19 6.38 -7.51
CA HIS A 130 5.34 6.29 -8.70
C HIS A 130 3.88 6.05 -8.33
N LEU A 131 3.61 5.15 -7.38
CA LEU A 131 2.26 4.80 -6.92
C LEU A 131 1.52 6.01 -6.36
N ASN A 132 2.20 6.81 -5.52
CA ASN A 132 1.65 8.04 -4.95
C ASN A 132 1.19 9.06 -6.00
N ILE A 133 1.84 9.11 -7.18
CA ILE A 133 1.54 10.09 -8.23
C ILE A 133 0.29 9.66 -9.02
N TYR A 134 0.17 8.37 -9.38
CA TYR A 134 -0.94 7.91 -10.25
C TYR A 134 -2.17 7.46 -9.46
N TYR A 135 -2.01 6.83 -8.30
CA TYR A 135 -3.13 6.27 -7.56
C TYR A 135 -4.12 7.35 -7.11
N ILE A 136 -3.61 8.52 -6.70
CA ILE A 136 -4.44 9.66 -6.28
C ILE A 136 -5.31 10.24 -7.41
N ILE A 137 -4.96 9.99 -8.67
CA ILE A 137 -5.79 10.39 -9.83
C ILE A 137 -7.16 9.73 -9.77
N ILE A 138 -7.25 8.50 -9.26
CA ILE A 138 -8.52 7.79 -9.09
C ILE A 138 -9.41 8.51 -8.07
N LEU A 139 -8.83 9.03 -6.98
CA LEU A 139 -9.59 9.82 -6.01
C LEU A 139 -10.11 11.10 -6.63
N ALA A 140 -9.33 11.75 -7.51
CA ALA A 140 -9.80 12.94 -8.23
C ALA A 140 -11.02 12.61 -9.11
N TRP A 141 -11.02 11.49 -9.83
CA TRP A 141 -12.19 11.02 -10.57
C TRP A 141 -13.37 10.71 -9.64
N ALA A 142 -13.16 10.00 -8.53
CA ALA A 142 -14.22 9.67 -7.59
C ALA A 142 -14.84 10.93 -6.93
N ILE A 143 -14.03 11.93 -6.59
CA ILE A 143 -14.49 13.24 -6.09
C ILE A 143 -15.30 13.97 -7.17
N PHE A 144 -14.85 13.95 -8.42
CA PHE A 144 -15.60 14.55 -9.53
C PHE A 144 -16.99 13.91 -9.67
N TYR A 145 -17.06 12.57 -9.67
CA TYR A 145 -18.34 11.85 -9.72
C TYR A 145 -19.21 12.13 -8.51
N LEU A 146 -18.64 12.20 -7.30
CA LEU A 146 -19.38 12.52 -6.08
C LEU A 146 -20.05 13.90 -6.18
N PHE A 147 -19.34 14.93 -6.66
CA PHE A 147 -19.93 16.25 -6.87
C PHE A 147 -21.09 16.25 -7.88
N ASN A 148 -21.02 15.38 -8.88
CA ASN A 148 -22.07 15.20 -9.87
C ASN A 148 -23.25 14.33 -9.39
N CYS A 149 -23.20 13.78 -8.17
CA CYS A 149 -24.31 13.03 -7.58
C CYS A 149 -25.36 13.91 -6.89
N PHE A 150 -25.06 15.19 -6.61
CA PHE A 150 -25.96 16.09 -5.89
C PHE A 150 -26.99 16.74 -6.83
N THR A 151 -27.76 15.89 -7.51
CA THR A 151 -28.77 16.26 -8.52
C THR A 151 -30.03 15.40 -8.35
N THR A 152 -31.11 15.76 -9.03
CA THR A 152 -32.34 14.94 -9.08
C THR A 152 -32.19 13.76 -10.04
N GLU A 153 -31.59 14.02 -11.20
CA GLU A 153 -31.25 13.01 -12.21
C GLU A 153 -29.73 13.00 -12.42
N LEU A 154 -29.14 11.81 -12.46
CA LEU A 154 -27.70 11.65 -12.63
C LEU A 154 -27.28 12.04 -14.06
N PRO A 155 -26.18 12.79 -14.26
CA PRO A 155 -25.79 13.30 -15.58
C PRO A 155 -25.33 12.23 -16.57
N TRP A 156 -25.10 11.00 -16.11
CA TRP A 156 -24.79 9.84 -16.94
C TRP A 156 -25.99 8.91 -17.16
N ALA A 157 -27.19 9.28 -16.67
CA ALA A 157 -28.39 8.48 -16.85
C ALA A 157 -29.03 8.65 -18.24
N THR A 158 -28.98 9.85 -18.80
CA THR A 158 -29.68 10.24 -20.03
C THR A 158 -28.74 10.74 -21.11
N CYS A 159 -29.22 10.71 -22.35
CA CYS A 159 -28.59 11.38 -23.49
C CYS A 159 -29.19 12.78 -23.66
N GLY A 160 -28.46 13.68 -24.33
CA GLY A 160 -28.93 15.05 -24.62
C GLY A 160 -28.16 16.16 -23.90
N HIS A 161 -27.02 15.83 -23.29
CA HIS A 161 -26.07 16.80 -22.77
C HIS A 161 -25.09 17.26 -23.85
N GLU A 162 -24.38 18.37 -23.60
CA GLU A 162 -23.44 18.98 -24.55
C GLU A 162 -22.29 18.05 -24.99
N TRP A 163 -21.96 17.05 -24.19
CA TRP A 163 -20.92 16.07 -24.49
C TRP A 163 -21.43 14.85 -25.28
N ASN A 164 -22.75 14.71 -25.44
CA ASN A 164 -23.32 13.54 -26.10
C ASN A 164 -23.26 13.66 -27.62
N THR A 165 -23.12 12.51 -28.28
CA THR A 165 -23.23 12.44 -29.75
C THR A 165 -24.63 12.02 -30.19
N GLU A 166 -24.92 12.17 -31.49
CA GLU A 166 -26.15 11.65 -32.10
C GLU A 166 -26.27 10.12 -31.99
N ASN A 167 -25.15 9.42 -31.76
CA ASN A 167 -25.11 7.97 -31.57
C ASN A 167 -25.36 7.54 -30.11
N CYS A 168 -25.56 8.49 -29.19
CA CYS A 168 -25.89 8.19 -27.80
C CYS A 168 -27.27 7.56 -27.71
N VAL A 169 -27.36 6.37 -27.14
CA VAL A 169 -28.63 5.67 -26.98
C VAL A 169 -28.90 5.28 -25.53
N GLU A 170 -30.09 5.65 -25.08
CA GLU A 170 -30.66 5.19 -23.81
C GLU A 170 -31.24 3.79 -24.01
N PHE A 171 -30.39 2.76 -23.92
CA PHE A 171 -30.78 1.35 -24.12
C PHE A 171 -32.03 0.90 -23.32
N GLN A 172 -32.34 1.55 -22.20
CA GLN A 172 -33.53 1.26 -21.37
C GLN A 172 -34.84 1.75 -21.98
N LYS A 173 -34.81 2.78 -22.83
CA LYS A 173 -36.02 3.36 -23.46
C LYS A 173 -36.26 2.85 -24.87
N LEU A 174 -35.39 1.96 -25.38
CA LEU A 174 -35.56 1.37 -26.70
C LEU A 174 -36.63 0.29 -26.67
N ASN A 175 -37.74 0.52 -27.37
CA ASN A 175 -38.62 -0.57 -27.77
C ASN A 175 -37.94 -1.37 -28.89
N MET A 176 -37.66 -2.65 -28.61
CA MET A 176 -36.97 -3.63 -29.46
C MET A 176 -37.59 -3.86 -30.85
N SER A 177 -38.73 -3.23 -31.16
CA SER A 177 -39.49 -3.42 -32.40
C SER A 177 -39.13 -2.44 -33.54
N ASN A 178 -38.43 -1.32 -33.28
CA ASN A 178 -38.20 -0.27 -34.29
C ASN A 178 -36.73 0.07 -34.59
N CYS A 179 -35.75 -0.66 -34.04
CA CYS A 179 -34.34 -0.34 -34.24
C CYS A 179 -33.72 -1.23 -35.33
N SER A 180 -33.17 -0.63 -36.38
CA SER A 180 -32.40 -1.37 -37.39
C SER A 180 -31.13 -1.96 -36.78
N GLN A 181 -30.84 -3.23 -37.04
CA GLN A 181 -29.68 -3.94 -36.47
C GLN A 181 -28.32 -3.27 -36.78
N LEU A 182 -28.28 -2.42 -37.81
CA LEU A 182 -27.11 -1.62 -38.22
C LEU A 182 -26.88 -0.38 -37.32
N SER A 183 -27.93 0.24 -36.76
CA SER A 183 -27.79 1.40 -35.87
C SER A 183 -27.32 1.01 -34.46
N LEU A 184 -27.50 -0.26 -34.07
CA LEU A 184 -27.09 -0.76 -32.75
C LEU A 184 -25.58 -1.03 -32.65
N GLN A 185 -24.89 -1.30 -33.76
CA GLN A 185 -23.46 -1.62 -33.73
C GLN A 185 -22.55 -0.40 -33.45
N ASN A 186 -23.02 0.81 -33.77
CA ASN A 186 -22.29 2.07 -33.51
C ASN A 186 -22.88 2.87 -32.34
N ALA A 187 -23.85 2.30 -31.61
CA ALA A 187 -24.52 2.98 -30.50
C ALA A 187 -23.62 3.03 -29.27
N THR A 188 -23.53 4.20 -28.64
CA THR A 188 -22.80 4.43 -27.40
C THR A 188 -23.77 4.63 -26.24
N SER A 189 -23.36 4.25 -25.03
CA SER A 189 -24.20 4.47 -23.84
C SER A 189 -23.94 5.86 -23.22
N PRO A 190 -24.93 6.48 -22.56
CA PRO A 190 -24.75 7.80 -21.93
C PRO A 190 -23.65 7.80 -20.87
N VAL A 191 -23.41 6.66 -20.19
CA VAL A 191 -22.35 6.53 -19.18
C VAL A 191 -20.97 6.46 -19.83
N MET A 192 -20.84 5.72 -20.93
CA MET A 192 -19.60 5.68 -21.72
C MET A 192 -19.23 7.08 -22.22
N GLU A 193 -20.19 7.80 -22.81
CA GLU A 193 -19.93 9.15 -23.30
C GLU A 193 -19.65 10.14 -22.16
N PHE A 194 -20.31 10.00 -21.01
CA PHE A 194 -19.97 10.80 -19.84
C PHE A 194 -18.51 10.57 -19.41
N TRP A 195 -18.06 9.32 -19.33
CA TRP A 195 -16.68 9.00 -18.97
C TRP A 195 -15.66 9.48 -20.03
N GLU A 196 -15.83 9.06 -21.28
CA GLU A 196 -14.85 9.31 -22.33
C GLU A 196 -14.85 10.76 -22.81
N ARG A 197 -16.03 11.41 -22.91
CA ARG A 197 -16.15 12.77 -23.49
C ARG A 197 -16.25 13.88 -22.46
N ARG A 198 -16.96 13.68 -21.34
CA ARG A 198 -17.13 14.73 -20.32
C ARG A 198 -16.05 14.72 -19.25
N VAL A 199 -15.78 13.55 -18.66
CA VAL A 199 -14.80 13.40 -17.58
C VAL A 199 -13.40 13.52 -18.17
N LEU A 200 -13.02 12.57 -19.03
CA LEU A 200 -11.68 12.48 -19.60
C LEU A 200 -11.48 13.44 -20.79
N ALA A 201 -12.49 13.57 -21.65
CA ALA A 201 -12.34 14.15 -22.99
C ALA A 201 -11.16 13.49 -23.73
N ILE A 202 -11.20 12.16 -23.79
CA ILE A 202 -10.07 11.33 -24.21
C ILE A 202 -9.62 11.66 -25.64
N SER A 203 -8.30 11.81 -25.82
CA SER A 203 -7.70 12.05 -27.13
C SER A 203 -7.48 10.74 -27.91
N ASP A 204 -7.11 10.88 -29.19
CA ASP A 204 -6.86 9.74 -30.08
C ASP A 204 -5.64 8.89 -29.66
N GLY A 205 -4.73 9.44 -28.86
CA GLY A 205 -3.49 8.76 -28.48
C GLY A 205 -2.61 9.55 -27.53
N ILE A 206 -1.55 8.91 -27.04
CA ILE A 206 -0.59 9.52 -26.11
C ILE A 206 0.25 10.63 -26.77
N GLU A 207 0.36 10.61 -28.10
CA GLU A 207 1.00 11.67 -28.89
C GLU A 207 0.22 13.00 -28.81
N HIS A 208 -1.08 12.92 -28.53
CA HIS A 208 -2.00 14.04 -28.46
C HIS A 208 -2.43 14.27 -27.02
N ILE A 209 -1.57 14.92 -26.22
CA ILE A 209 -1.84 15.20 -24.80
C ILE A 209 -3.07 16.10 -24.61
N GLY A 210 -3.30 17.03 -25.53
CA GLY A 210 -4.46 17.94 -25.50
C GLY A 210 -4.45 18.91 -24.31
N ASN A 211 -5.62 19.39 -23.91
CA ASN A 211 -5.77 20.38 -22.84
C ASN A 211 -5.89 19.76 -21.44
N LEU A 212 -5.56 20.55 -20.41
CA LEU A 212 -5.76 20.17 -19.02
C LEU A 212 -7.25 20.29 -18.62
N ARG A 213 -7.80 19.25 -18.00
CA ARG A 213 -9.16 19.26 -17.45
C ARG A 213 -9.17 19.97 -16.09
N TRP A 214 -9.47 21.26 -16.08
CA TRP A 214 -9.44 22.11 -14.87
C TRP A 214 -10.34 21.61 -13.74
N ASP A 215 -11.52 21.06 -14.06
CA ASP A 215 -12.42 20.47 -13.06
C ASP A 215 -11.74 19.32 -12.30
N LEU A 216 -11.04 18.44 -13.03
CA LEU A 216 -10.29 17.33 -12.43
C LEU A 216 -9.05 17.83 -11.69
N ALA A 217 -8.38 18.86 -12.19
CA ALA A 217 -7.24 19.46 -11.49
C ALA A 217 -7.66 20.02 -10.11
N LEU A 218 -8.85 20.63 -10.01
CA LEU A 218 -9.41 21.07 -8.73
C LEU A 218 -9.77 19.88 -7.83
N CYS A 219 -10.34 18.80 -8.39
CA CYS A 219 -10.61 17.58 -7.63
C CYS A 219 -9.32 16.92 -7.11
N LEU A 220 -8.24 16.95 -7.89
CA LEU A 220 -6.92 16.47 -7.48
C LEU A 220 -6.32 17.34 -6.38
N LEU A 221 -6.49 18.66 -6.45
CA LEU A 221 -6.08 19.57 -5.39
C LEU A 221 -6.83 19.27 -4.09
N ALA A 222 -8.14 19.01 -4.19
CA ALA A 222 -8.96 18.60 -3.05
C ALA A 222 -8.47 17.26 -2.47
N ALA A 223 -8.19 16.25 -3.31
CA ALA A 223 -7.67 14.96 -2.89
C ALA A 223 -6.34 15.08 -2.12
N TRP A 224 -5.37 15.83 -2.65
CA TRP A 224 -4.09 16.09 -1.97
C TRP A 224 -4.26 16.88 -0.67
N THR A 225 -5.19 17.83 -0.63
CA THR A 225 -5.48 18.61 0.58
C THR A 225 -6.05 17.71 1.68
N ILE A 226 -7.02 16.85 1.34
CA ILE A 226 -7.57 15.87 2.28
C ILE A 226 -6.47 14.92 2.77
N CYS A 227 -5.70 14.34 1.84
CA CYS A 227 -4.59 13.45 2.16
C CYS A 227 -3.60 14.10 3.12
N TYR A 228 -3.17 15.34 2.84
CA TYR A 228 -2.24 16.09 3.70
C TYR A 228 -2.73 16.21 5.14
N PHE A 229 -3.99 16.62 5.35
CA PHE A 229 -4.55 16.77 6.70
C PHE A 229 -4.77 15.43 7.41
N CYS A 230 -4.98 14.32 6.67
CA CYS A 230 -5.05 12.99 7.26
C CYS A 230 -3.72 12.58 7.93
N ILE A 231 -2.56 12.94 7.36
CA ILE A 231 -1.22 12.50 7.81
C ILE A 231 -0.36 13.57 8.47
N TRP A 232 -0.82 14.83 8.55
CA TRP A 232 0.01 15.94 8.99
C TRP A 232 0.69 15.70 10.37
N LYS A 233 -0.02 15.10 11.33
CA LYS A 233 0.54 14.75 12.66
C LYS A 233 1.03 13.28 12.75
N GLY A 234 1.24 12.64 11.61
CA GLY A 234 1.66 11.25 11.46
C GLY A 234 0.65 10.28 12.05
N THR A 235 1.14 9.18 12.63
CA THR A 235 0.32 8.09 13.19
C THR A 235 -0.77 8.56 14.17
N LYS A 236 -0.60 9.72 14.84
CA LYS A 236 -1.61 10.29 15.73
C LYS A 236 -2.84 10.85 15.01
N SER A 237 -2.66 11.39 13.81
CA SER A 237 -3.78 11.86 12.97
C SER A 237 -4.34 10.71 12.18
N THR A 238 -3.46 9.96 11.51
CA THR A 238 -3.79 8.78 10.71
C THR A 238 -4.63 7.79 11.50
N GLY A 239 -4.18 7.42 12.70
CA GLY A 239 -4.91 6.47 13.56
C GLY A 239 -6.32 6.91 13.93
N LYS A 240 -6.64 8.21 13.91
CA LYS A 240 -8.01 8.70 14.17
C LYS A 240 -8.88 8.70 12.93
N VAL A 241 -8.32 9.08 11.77
CA VAL A 241 -9.06 9.12 10.50
C VAL A 241 -9.54 7.73 10.10
N VAL A 242 -8.69 6.71 10.27
CA VAL A 242 -8.98 5.32 9.87
C VAL A 242 -10.16 4.68 10.58
N TYR A 243 -10.62 5.21 11.72
CA TYR A 243 -11.85 4.72 12.34
C TYR A 243 -13.07 4.93 11.45
N VAL A 244 -13.08 5.98 10.63
CA VAL A 244 -14.19 6.26 9.71
C VAL A 244 -13.86 5.71 8.33
N THR A 245 -12.69 6.04 7.80
CA THR A 245 -12.34 5.74 6.41
C THR A 245 -12.19 4.23 6.17
N ALA A 246 -11.64 3.48 7.12
CA ALA A 246 -11.47 2.03 6.95
C ALA A 246 -12.75 1.24 7.28
N THR A 247 -13.66 1.77 8.10
CA THR A 247 -14.87 1.03 8.53
C THR A 247 -16.07 1.27 7.62
N PHE A 248 -16.22 2.48 7.07
CA PHE A 248 -17.33 2.83 6.19
C PHE A 248 -17.44 1.93 4.95
N PRO A 249 -16.34 1.58 4.24
CA PRO A 249 -16.41 0.67 3.11
C PRO A 249 -16.98 -0.70 3.46
N TYR A 250 -16.75 -1.24 4.67
CA TYR A 250 -17.37 -2.50 5.08
C TYR A 250 -18.88 -2.39 5.25
N VAL A 251 -19.34 -1.30 5.86
CA VAL A 251 -20.78 -1.03 5.99
C VAL A 251 -21.39 -0.91 4.60
N MET A 252 -20.73 -0.19 3.70
CA MET A 252 -21.23 -0.01 2.35
C MET A 252 -21.22 -1.30 1.53
N LEU A 253 -20.14 -2.09 1.60
CA LEU A 253 -20.06 -3.41 0.94
C LEU A 253 -21.17 -4.34 1.43
N LEU A 254 -21.50 -4.33 2.72
CA LEU A 254 -22.62 -5.11 3.24
C LEU A 254 -23.96 -4.64 2.68
N ILE A 255 -24.19 -3.33 2.63
CA ILE A 255 -25.41 -2.74 2.05
C ILE A 255 -25.51 -3.11 0.56
N LEU A 256 -24.43 -2.95 -0.20
CA LEU A 256 -24.38 -3.29 -1.63
C LEU A 256 -24.55 -4.78 -1.87
N LEU A 257 -24.01 -5.63 -0.99
CA LEU A 257 -24.20 -7.07 -1.07
C LEU A 257 -25.69 -7.42 -0.89
N VAL A 258 -26.32 -6.94 0.19
CA VAL A 258 -27.75 -7.22 0.45
C VAL A 258 -28.62 -6.67 -0.68
N ARG A 259 -28.34 -5.46 -1.15
CA ARG A 259 -29.08 -4.88 -2.28
C ARG A 259 -28.84 -5.65 -3.57
N GLY A 260 -27.59 -5.96 -3.88
CA GLY A 260 -27.19 -6.66 -5.10
C GLY A 260 -27.82 -8.04 -5.22
N VAL A 261 -27.78 -8.85 -4.17
CA VAL A 261 -28.37 -10.21 -4.20
C VAL A 261 -29.89 -10.23 -4.21
N THR A 262 -30.56 -9.11 -3.90
CA THR A 262 -32.03 -9.00 -3.96
C THR A 262 -32.53 -8.48 -5.31
N LEU A 263 -31.63 -8.09 -6.22
CA LEU A 263 -31.99 -7.66 -7.57
C LEU A 263 -32.29 -8.87 -8.49
N PRO A 264 -33.18 -8.72 -9.48
CA PRO A 264 -33.40 -9.77 -10.48
C PRO A 264 -32.12 -10.00 -11.29
N GLY A 265 -31.88 -11.24 -11.75
CA GLY A 265 -30.67 -11.58 -12.51
C GLY A 265 -29.38 -11.74 -11.69
N ALA A 266 -29.39 -11.45 -10.39
CA ALA A 266 -28.22 -11.57 -9.52
C ALA A 266 -27.62 -12.99 -9.48
N SER A 267 -28.45 -14.03 -9.59
CA SER A 267 -28.00 -15.43 -9.60
C SER A 267 -27.11 -15.75 -10.80
N GLU A 268 -27.40 -15.19 -11.98
CA GLU A 268 -26.58 -15.38 -13.17
C GLU A 268 -25.23 -14.68 -12.98
N GLY A 269 -25.22 -13.46 -12.45
CA GLY A 269 -23.99 -12.76 -12.08
C GLY A 269 -23.08 -13.56 -11.16
N ILE A 270 -23.63 -14.12 -10.08
CA ILE A 270 -22.87 -14.95 -9.13
C ILE A 270 -22.38 -16.25 -9.79
N LYS A 271 -23.16 -16.84 -10.69
CA LYS A 271 -22.74 -18.01 -11.46
C LYS A 271 -21.54 -17.66 -12.35
N PHE A 272 -21.56 -16.51 -13.04
CA PHE A 272 -20.41 -16.05 -13.82
C PHE A 272 -19.17 -15.77 -12.98
N TYR A 273 -19.34 -15.34 -11.74
CA TYR A 273 -18.24 -15.11 -10.81
C TYR A 273 -17.56 -16.41 -10.34
N LEU A 274 -18.33 -17.44 -10.00
CA LEU A 274 -17.81 -18.62 -9.29
C LEU A 274 -17.88 -19.95 -10.06
N TYR A 275 -18.58 -20.03 -11.19
CA TYR A 275 -18.65 -21.27 -11.95
C TYR A 275 -17.25 -21.69 -12.42
N PRO A 276 -16.74 -22.86 -12.00
CA PRO A 276 -15.33 -23.20 -12.19
C PRO A 276 -15.08 -23.75 -13.59
N ASP A 277 -14.16 -23.11 -14.34
CA ASP A 277 -13.59 -23.65 -15.56
C ASP A 277 -12.13 -24.07 -15.32
N LEU A 278 -11.94 -25.36 -15.05
CA LEU A 278 -10.63 -25.94 -14.76
C LEU A 278 -9.67 -25.90 -15.96
N SER A 279 -10.18 -25.75 -17.19
CA SER A 279 -9.32 -25.69 -18.38
C SER A 279 -8.40 -24.46 -18.34
N ARG A 280 -8.86 -23.36 -17.72
CA ARG A 280 -8.09 -22.11 -17.58
C ARG A 280 -6.83 -22.28 -16.73
N LEU A 281 -6.75 -23.27 -15.83
CA LEU A 281 -5.56 -23.51 -15.01
C LEU A 281 -4.33 -23.94 -15.83
N SER A 282 -4.54 -24.43 -17.05
CA SER A 282 -3.45 -24.74 -17.99
C SER A 282 -2.81 -23.49 -18.59
N ASP A 283 -3.51 -22.35 -18.59
CA ASP A 283 -2.98 -21.07 -19.04
C ASP A 283 -2.10 -20.45 -17.95
N PRO A 284 -0.78 -20.30 -18.17
CA PRO A 284 0.08 -19.77 -17.12
C PRO A 284 -0.18 -18.29 -16.81
N GLN A 285 -0.89 -17.55 -17.68
CA GLN A 285 -1.33 -16.20 -17.37
C GLN A 285 -2.25 -16.16 -16.14
N VAL A 286 -3.02 -17.22 -15.89
CA VAL A 286 -3.86 -17.34 -14.69
C VAL A 286 -3.02 -17.29 -13.42
N TRP A 287 -1.84 -17.90 -13.44
CA TRP A 287 -0.91 -17.92 -12.30
C TRP A 287 -0.21 -16.57 -12.12
N VAL A 288 0.16 -15.90 -13.21
CA VAL A 288 0.67 -14.53 -13.19
C VAL A 288 -0.37 -13.58 -12.58
N ASP A 289 -1.61 -13.63 -13.07
CA ASP A 289 -2.70 -12.78 -12.59
C ASP A 289 -2.98 -13.05 -11.10
N ALA A 290 -2.97 -14.32 -10.66
CA ALA A 290 -3.16 -14.68 -9.25
C ALA A 290 -2.01 -14.18 -8.35
N GLY A 291 -0.75 -14.40 -8.76
CA GLY A 291 0.41 -13.94 -8.01
C GLY A 291 0.44 -12.42 -7.91
N THR A 292 0.34 -11.72 -9.04
CA THR A 292 0.35 -10.25 -9.05
C THR A 292 -0.81 -9.65 -8.26
N GLN A 293 -1.99 -10.27 -8.28
CA GLN A 293 -3.11 -9.85 -7.44
C GLN A 293 -2.79 -9.96 -5.95
N ILE A 294 -2.18 -11.05 -5.50
CA ILE A 294 -1.77 -11.18 -4.08
C ILE A 294 -0.73 -10.13 -3.71
N PHE A 295 0.30 -9.92 -4.55
CA PHE A 295 1.34 -8.92 -4.23
C PHE A 295 0.77 -7.50 -4.13
N PHE A 296 -0.05 -7.11 -5.11
CA PHE A 296 -0.65 -5.79 -5.16
C PHE A 296 -1.72 -5.61 -4.06
N SER A 297 -2.60 -6.58 -3.85
CA SER A 297 -3.68 -6.49 -2.87
C SER A 297 -3.19 -6.49 -1.43
N TYR A 298 -2.01 -7.03 -1.16
CA TYR A 298 -1.45 -7.08 0.20
C TYR A 298 -0.47 -5.93 0.48
N ALA A 299 -0.23 -5.06 -0.52
CA ALA A 299 0.76 -3.99 -0.45
C ALA A 299 2.15 -4.48 0.00
N ILE A 300 2.54 -5.69 -0.43
CA ILE A 300 3.84 -6.28 -0.09
C ILE A 300 4.91 -5.86 -1.09
N CYS A 301 6.16 -5.75 -0.63
CA CYS A 301 7.31 -5.27 -1.41
C CYS A 301 7.18 -3.79 -1.84
N LEU A 302 6.36 -3.03 -1.10
CA LEU A 302 6.15 -1.60 -1.22
C LEU A 302 6.81 -0.82 -0.06
N GLY A 303 7.20 -1.51 1.02
CA GLY A 303 7.76 -0.86 2.20
C GLY A 303 6.72 -0.19 3.13
N CYS A 304 5.44 -0.11 2.72
CA CYS A 304 4.34 0.36 3.56
C CYS A 304 4.21 -0.45 4.85
N LEU A 305 4.19 -1.79 4.76
CA LEU A 305 4.08 -2.66 5.94
C LEU A 305 5.28 -2.55 6.87
N THR A 306 6.47 -2.34 6.30
CA THR A 306 7.69 -2.08 7.08
C THR A 306 7.55 -0.76 7.84
N ALA A 307 7.07 0.31 7.19
CA ALA A 307 6.86 1.59 7.83
C ALA A 307 5.79 1.52 8.93
N LEU A 308 4.60 0.96 8.65
CA LEU A 308 3.52 0.81 9.63
C LEU A 308 3.94 -0.08 10.82
N GLY A 309 4.60 -1.21 10.55
CA GLY A 309 5.11 -2.12 11.56
C GLY A 309 6.18 -1.48 12.44
N SER A 310 6.97 -0.54 11.90
CA SER A 310 8.02 0.14 12.66
C SER A 310 7.53 1.05 13.79
N TYR A 311 6.26 1.45 13.77
CA TYR A 311 5.63 2.23 14.83
C TYR A 311 5.02 1.36 15.93
N ASN A 312 5.00 0.03 15.74
CA ASN A 312 4.52 -0.90 16.76
C ASN A 312 5.45 -0.96 17.97
N ASN A 313 4.86 -1.35 19.10
CA ASN A 313 5.63 -1.76 20.25
C ASN A 313 6.41 -3.04 19.94
N TYR A 314 7.63 -3.15 20.45
CA TYR A 314 8.53 -4.28 20.19
C TYR A 314 7.89 -5.65 20.51
N ASN A 315 7.12 -5.70 21.60
CA ASN A 315 6.46 -6.92 22.08
C ASN A 315 5.06 -7.18 21.47
N ASN A 316 4.64 -6.41 20.46
CA ASN A 316 3.34 -6.64 19.84
C ASN A 316 3.35 -7.99 19.07
N ASN A 317 2.26 -8.75 19.16
CA ASN A 317 2.14 -10.02 18.46
C ASN A 317 1.83 -9.80 16.96
N CYS A 318 2.86 -9.40 16.20
CA CYS A 318 2.75 -9.13 14.78
C CYS A 318 2.38 -10.38 13.97
N TYR A 319 2.75 -11.58 14.42
CA TYR A 319 2.42 -12.83 13.73
C TYR A 319 0.91 -13.07 13.65
N ARG A 320 0.22 -12.95 14.80
CA ARG A 320 -1.25 -13.09 14.86
C ARG A 320 -1.93 -11.99 14.04
N ASP A 321 -1.45 -10.76 14.16
CA ASP A 321 -2.02 -9.61 13.46
C ASP A 321 -1.92 -9.82 11.94
N CYS A 322 -0.76 -10.25 11.44
CA CYS A 322 -0.54 -10.53 10.01
C CYS A 322 -1.49 -11.60 9.48
N ILE A 323 -1.65 -12.73 10.17
CA ILE A 323 -2.58 -13.78 9.73
C ILE A 323 -4.02 -13.25 9.67
N MET A 324 -4.47 -12.55 10.72
CA MET A 324 -5.82 -12.01 10.76
C MET A 324 -6.08 -10.99 9.65
N LEU A 325 -5.15 -10.07 9.42
CA LEU A 325 -5.22 -9.06 8.36
C LEU A 325 -5.17 -9.69 6.97
N CYS A 326 -4.32 -10.70 6.78
CA CYS A 326 -4.23 -11.43 5.52
C CYS A 326 -5.54 -12.15 5.18
N CYS A 327 -6.17 -12.81 6.17
CA CYS A 327 -7.47 -13.45 5.99
C CYS A 327 -8.58 -12.42 5.75
N LEU A 328 -8.56 -11.30 6.47
CA LEU A 328 -9.52 -10.21 6.29
C LEU A 328 -9.45 -9.68 4.85
N ASN A 329 -8.25 -9.39 4.35
CA ASN A 329 -8.04 -8.88 2.99
C ASN A 329 -8.67 -9.78 1.91
N SER A 330 -8.28 -11.07 1.88
CA SER A 330 -8.82 -12.03 0.92
C SER A 330 -10.31 -12.30 1.12
N GLY A 331 -10.79 -12.34 2.37
CA GLY A 331 -12.20 -12.47 2.68
C GLY A 331 -13.02 -11.29 2.13
N THR A 332 -12.53 -10.07 2.29
CA THR A 332 -13.17 -8.86 1.76
C THR A 332 -13.22 -8.88 0.23
N SER A 333 -12.13 -9.26 -0.45
CA SER A 333 -12.11 -9.43 -1.91
C SER A 333 -13.17 -10.43 -2.38
N PHE A 334 -13.28 -11.56 -1.70
CA PHE A 334 -14.24 -12.61 -2.04
C PHE A 334 -15.69 -12.11 -1.90
N VAL A 335 -16.00 -11.42 -0.79
CA VAL A 335 -17.33 -10.84 -0.52
C VAL A 335 -17.65 -9.69 -1.48
N ALA A 336 -16.69 -8.81 -1.76
CA ALA A 336 -16.84 -7.73 -2.73
C ALA A 336 -17.18 -8.27 -4.12
N GLY A 337 -16.62 -9.44 -4.50
CA GLY A 337 -16.99 -10.11 -5.74
C GLY A 337 -18.47 -10.48 -5.83
N PHE A 338 -19.10 -10.95 -4.75
CA PHE A 338 -20.56 -11.15 -4.73
C PHE A 338 -21.32 -9.85 -4.90
N ALA A 339 -20.93 -8.78 -4.20
CA ALA A 339 -21.59 -7.48 -4.31
C ALA A 339 -21.51 -6.92 -5.73
N ILE A 340 -20.36 -7.02 -6.39
CA ILE A 340 -20.16 -6.52 -7.75
C ILE A 340 -20.86 -7.39 -8.79
N PHE A 341 -20.65 -8.71 -8.77
CA PHE A 341 -21.23 -9.57 -9.80
C PHE A 341 -22.74 -9.73 -9.67
N SER A 342 -23.33 -9.61 -8.49
CA SER A 342 -24.79 -9.57 -8.36
C SER A 342 -25.40 -8.35 -9.05
N VAL A 343 -24.77 -7.18 -8.94
CA VAL A 343 -25.18 -5.95 -9.63
C VAL A 343 -24.92 -6.03 -11.15
N LEU A 344 -23.80 -6.60 -11.59
CA LEU A 344 -23.54 -6.85 -13.02
C LEU A 344 -24.54 -7.84 -13.63
N GLY A 345 -24.91 -8.88 -12.88
CA GLY A 345 -25.94 -9.84 -13.31
C GLY A 345 -27.31 -9.19 -13.50
N PHE A 346 -27.67 -8.27 -12.60
CA PHE A 346 -28.85 -7.44 -12.75
C PHE A 346 -28.79 -6.55 -14.00
N MET A 347 -27.66 -5.88 -14.23
CA MET A 347 -27.48 -5.05 -15.42
C MET A 347 -27.63 -5.85 -16.72
N ALA A 348 -27.02 -7.04 -16.78
CA ALA A 348 -27.14 -7.93 -17.93
C ALA A 348 -28.58 -8.42 -18.14
N TYR A 349 -29.30 -8.75 -17.05
CA TYR A 349 -30.69 -9.16 -17.10
C TYR A 349 -31.62 -8.05 -17.62
N GLU A 350 -31.49 -6.83 -17.10
CA GLU A 350 -32.30 -5.68 -17.53
C GLU A 350 -32.03 -5.27 -18.97
N GLN A 351 -30.79 -5.42 -19.45
CA GLN A 351 -30.41 -5.07 -20.82
C GLN A 351 -30.59 -6.21 -21.83
N GLY A 352 -30.80 -7.44 -21.36
CA GLY A 352 -30.86 -8.62 -22.23
C GLY A 352 -29.55 -8.93 -22.96
N VAL A 353 -28.40 -8.49 -22.42
CA VAL A 353 -27.07 -8.71 -23.00
C VAL A 353 -26.26 -9.73 -22.19
N PRO A 354 -25.30 -10.43 -22.81
CA PRO A 354 -24.40 -11.32 -22.08
C PRO A 354 -23.58 -10.58 -21.01
N ILE A 355 -23.36 -11.21 -19.84
CA ILE A 355 -22.57 -10.62 -18.74
C ILE A 355 -21.14 -10.24 -19.17
N ALA A 356 -20.58 -10.96 -20.15
CA ALA A 356 -19.25 -10.68 -20.67
C ALA A 356 -19.11 -9.29 -21.33
N GLU A 357 -20.20 -8.73 -21.84
CA GLU A 357 -20.20 -7.40 -22.50
C GLU A 357 -20.29 -6.26 -21.48
N VAL A 358 -20.74 -6.54 -20.25
CA VAL A 358 -20.88 -5.54 -19.17
C VAL A 358 -19.73 -5.59 -18.15
N ALA A 359 -18.92 -6.64 -18.21
CA ALA A 359 -17.79 -6.87 -17.30
C ALA A 359 -16.52 -6.15 -17.80
N GLU A 360 -16.38 -4.86 -17.45
CA GLU A 360 -15.18 -4.09 -17.76
C GLU A 360 -14.04 -4.33 -16.76
N SER A 361 -12.80 -4.04 -17.18
CA SER A 361 -11.61 -4.14 -16.34
C SER A 361 -11.16 -2.80 -15.78
N GLY A 362 -10.63 -2.79 -14.55
CA GLY A 362 -9.96 -1.62 -13.99
C GLY A 362 -10.90 -0.44 -13.74
N PRO A 363 -10.51 0.82 -14.04
CA PRO A 363 -11.34 2.00 -13.81
C PRO A 363 -12.71 1.94 -14.48
N GLY A 364 -12.83 1.29 -15.64
CA GLY A 364 -14.11 1.15 -16.35
C GLY A 364 -15.18 0.44 -15.52
N LEU A 365 -14.80 -0.52 -14.68
CA LEU A 365 -15.77 -1.19 -13.82
C LEU A 365 -16.40 -0.23 -12.79
N ALA A 366 -15.61 0.66 -12.19
CA ALA A 366 -16.11 1.60 -11.17
C ALA A 366 -16.70 2.87 -11.76
N PHE A 367 -16.25 3.33 -12.93
CA PHE A 367 -16.67 4.60 -13.51
C PHE A 367 -17.62 4.45 -14.71
N ILE A 368 -17.82 3.24 -15.22
CA ILE A 368 -18.77 2.95 -16.31
C ILE A 368 -19.80 1.92 -15.85
N ALA A 369 -19.37 0.68 -15.57
CA ALA A 369 -20.31 -0.42 -15.33
C ALA A 369 -21.17 -0.18 -14.07
N TYR A 370 -20.55 0.24 -12.97
CA TYR A 370 -21.27 0.47 -11.72
C TYR A 370 -22.22 1.68 -11.78
N PRO A 371 -21.80 2.87 -12.26
CA PRO A 371 -22.70 4.02 -12.42
C PRO A 371 -23.88 3.69 -13.33
N LYS A 372 -23.66 2.87 -14.37
CA LYS A 372 -24.73 2.37 -15.25
C LYS A 372 -25.74 1.50 -14.51
N ALA A 373 -25.29 0.60 -13.65
CA ALA A 373 -26.20 -0.22 -12.87
C ALA A 373 -26.96 0.60 -11.81
N VAL A 374 -26.33 1.62 -11.24
CA VAL A 374 -26.98 2.52 -10.27
C VAL A 374 -28.11 3.34 -10.89
N THR A 375 -28.00 3.75 -12.16
CA THR A 375 -29.09 4.51 -12.80
C THR A 375 -30.38 3.71 -12.97
N MET A 376 -30.31 2.38 -12.88
CA MET A 376 -31.46 1.47 -12.91
C MET A 376 -32.14 1.31 -11.54
N MET A 377 -31.53 1.78 -10.46
CA MET A 377 -32.04 1.61 -9.11
C MET A 377 -32.92 2.81 -8.69
N PRO A 378 -33.96 2.58 -7.87
CA PRO A 378 -34.72 3.69 -7.29
C PRO A 378 -33.81 4.52 -6.37
N LEU A 379 -34.02 5.84 -6.34
CA LEU A 379 -33.17 6.79 -5.62
C LEU A 379 -31.70 6.73 -6.07
N SER A 380 -31.47 6.62 -7.39
CA SER A 380 -30.14 6.48 -7.98
C SER A 380 -29.08 7.49 -7.49
N PRO A 381 -29.39 8.79 -7.24
CA PRO A 381 -28.39 9.73 -6.72
C PRO A 381 -27.82 9.34 -5.34
N LEU A 382 -28.65 8.76 -4.46
CA LEU A 382 -28.20 8.32 -3.14
C LEU A 382 -27.22 7.15 -3.25
N TRP A 383 -27.55 6.14 -4.06
CA TRP A 383 -26.69 4.98 -4.28
C TRP A 383 -25.36 5.36 -4.93
N ALA A 384 -25.40 6.29 -5.89
CA ALA A 384 -24.19 6.81 -6.53
C ALA A 384 -23.31 7.55 -5.52
N ALA A 385 -23.88 8.47 -4.73
CA ALA A 385 -23.13 9.24 -3.73
C ALA A 385 -22.47 8.32 -2.69
N LEU A 386 -23.19 7.31 -2.18
CA LEU A 386 -22.64 6.35 -1.23
C LEU A 386 -21.52 5.50 -1.83
N PHE A 387 -21.66 5.08 -3.09
CA PHE A 387 -20.63 4.31 -3.79
C PHE A 387 -19.37 5.14 -4.04
N PHE A 388 -19.49 6.36 -4.55
CA PHE A 388 -18.31 7.21 -4.78
C PHE A 388 -17.65 7.66 -3.47
N MET A 389 -18.43 7.85 -2.40
CA MET A 389 -17.89 8.06 -1.05
C MET A 389 -17.08 6.85 -0.56
N MET A 390 -17.59 5.63 -0.79
CA MET A 390 -16.85 4.39 -0.51
C MET A 390 -15.54 4.32 -1.31
N LEU A 391 -15.57 4.63 -2.61
CA LEU A 391 -14.36 4.65 -3.44
C LEU A 391 -13.33 5.68 -2.95
N ILE A 392 -13.79 6.86 -2.53
CA ILE A 392 -12.90 7.89 -1.96
C ILE A 392 -12.24 7.37 -0.68
N PHE A 393 -12.97 6.75 0.24
CA PHE A 393 -12.38 6.24 1.48
C PHE A 393 -11.44 5.06 1.25
N LEU A 394 -11.81 4.09 0.40
CA LEU A 394 -10.91 3.00 0.00
C LEU A 394 -9.63 3.50 -0.66
N GLY A 395 -9.73 4.53 -1.50
CA GLY A 395 -8.57 5.15 -2.13
C GLY A 395 -7.73 5.99 -1.16
N LEU A 396 -8.39 6.73 -0.26
CA LEU A 396 -7.72 7.63 0.68
C LEU A 396 -6.88 6.86 1.69
N ASP A 397 -7.38 5.73 2.18
CA ASP A 397 -6.65 4.89 3.12
C ASP A 397 -5.33 4.38 2.55
N SER A 398 -5.36 3.84 1.33
CA SER A 398 -4.11 3.39 0.69
C SER A 398 -3.18 4.57 0.39
N GLN A 399 -3.73 5.66 -0.16
CA GLN A 399 -2.93 6.81 -0.58
C GLN A 399 -2.13 7.41 0.59
N PHE A 400 -2.75 7.60 1.75
CA PHE A 400 -2.03 8.26 2.83
C PHE A 400 -0.98 7.36 3.47
N VAL A 401 -1.16 6.03 3.46
CA VAL A 401 -0.14 5.08 3.95
C VAL A 401 1.06 5.06 3.01
N CYS A 402 0.83 5.13 1.71
CA CYS A 402 1.89 5.24 0.70
C CYS A 402 2.73 6.52 0.91
N VAL A 403 2.08 7.66 1.16
CA VAL A 403 2.78 8.91 1.48
C VAL A 403 3.51 8.81 2.83
N GLU A 404 2.88 8.20 3.85
CA GLU A 404 3.50 8.00 5.17
C GLU A 404 4.76 7.13 5.05
N SER A 405 4.73 6.05 4.25
CA SER A 405 5.88 5.18 3.98
C SER A 405 7.09 5.97 3.46
N LEU A 406 6.86 6.80 2.43
CA LEU A 406 7.89 7.64 1.83
C LEU A 406 8.44 8.66 2.83
N VAL A 407 7.55 9.31 3.59
CA VAL A 407 7.92 10.30 4.61
C VAL A 407 8.73 9.64 5.73
N THR A 408 8.30 8.49 6.23
CA THR A 408 9.00 7.73 7.28
C THR A 408 10.40 7.34 6.83
N ALA A 409 10.57 6.85 5.59
CA ALA A 409 11.88 6.52 5.05
C ALA A 409 12.84 7.73 5.04
N VAL A 410 12.38 8.89 4.56
CA VAL A 410 13.20 10.12 4.51
C VAL A 410 13.49 10.67 5.91
N VAL A 411 12.49 10.69 6.79
CA VAL A 411 12.63 11.16 8.18
C VAL A 411 13.62 10.30 8.97
N ASP A 412 13.65 8.99 8.74
CA ASP A 412 14.55 8.08 9.43
C ASP A 412 15.97 8.08 8.85
N MET A 413 16.14 8.41 7.57
CA MET A 413 17.46 8.68 7.00
C MET A 413 18.11 9.93 7.61
N TYR A 414 17.32 10.98 7.87
CA TYR A 414 17.80 12.28 8.35
C TYR A 414 17.03 12.78 9.60
N PRO A 415 17.06 12.04 10.73
CA PRO A 415 16.21 12.33 11.88
C PRO A 415 16.54 13.66 12.55
N LYS A 416 17.81 14.07 12.55
CA LYS A 416 18.27 15.36 13.10
C LYS A 416 17.70 16.56 12.34
N ILE A 417 17.34 16.38 11.07
CA ILE A 417 16.83 17.45 10.21
C ILE A 417 15.30 17.51 10.32
N PHE A 418 14.60 16.40 10.08
CA PHE A 418 13.15 16.41 9.88
C PHE A 418 12.33 16.23 11.17
N ARG A 419 12.88 15.63 12.24
CA ARG A 419 12.17 15.50 13.53
C ARG A 419 12.27 16.76 14.40
N ARG A 420 12.39 17.95 13.80
CA ARG A 420 12.50 19.22 14.54
C ARG A 420 11.39 20.19 14.13
N GLY A 421 10.59 20.65 15.11
CA GLY A 421 9.48 21.56 14.85
C GLY A 421 8.51 21.01 13.79
N TYR A 422 8.12 21.85 12.83
CA TYR A 422 7.14 21.50 11.78
C TYR A 422 7.76 20.97 10.47
N ARG A 423 9.01 20.47 10.52
CA ARG A 423 9.74 20.11 9.28
C ARG A 423 9.22 18.81 8.64
N ARG A 424 8.62 17.91 9.42
CA ARG A 424 7.95 16.72 8.89
C ARG A 424 6.70 17.11 8.11
N GLU A 425 5.91 18.02 8.65
CA GLU A 425 4.70 18.57 8.03
C GLU A 425 5.04 19.29 6.72
N LEU A 426 6.11 20.09 6.72
CA LEU A 426 6.62 20.74 5.52
C LEU A 426 7.12 19.74 4.47
N LEU A 427 7.74 18.62 4.89
CA LEU A 427 8.16 17.55 3.98
C LEU A 427 6.94 16.92 3.30
N ILE A 428 5.90 16.59 4.05
CA ILE A 428 4.65 16.05 3.50
C ILE A 428 4.03 17.03 2.50
N LEU A 429 3.96 18.32 2.88
CA LEU A 429 3.43 19.37 2.00
C LEU A 429 4.24 19.46 0.70
N ALA A 430 5.57 19.46 0.79
CA ALA A 430 6.44 19.50 -0.38
C ALA A 430 6.24 18.29 -1.30
N LEU A 431 6.18 17.08 -0.74
CA LEU A 431 5.91 15.85 -1.49
C LEU A 431 4.54 15.88 -2.16
N SER A 432 3.52 16.38 -1.47
CA SER A 432 2.16 16.53 -2.00
C SER A 432 2.11 17.54 -3.15
N ILE A 433 2.79 18.68 -3.03
CA ILE A 433 2.85 19.71 -4.07
C ILE A 433 3.58 19.18 -5.31
N VAL A 434 4.73 18.51 -5.15
CA VAL A 434 5.47 17.92 -6.26
C VAL A 434 4.61 16.87 -6.97
N SER A 435 3.97 15.98 -6.21
CA SER A 435 3.12 14.92 -6.75
C SER A 435 1.87 15.48 -7.45
N TYR A 436 1.29 16.58 -6.94
CA TYR A 436 0.21 17.31 -7.60
C TYR A 436 0.62 17.78 -9.00
N PHE A 437 1.75 18.49 -9.12
CA PHE A 437 2.21 19.02 -10.41
C PHE A 437 2.55 17.93 -11.42
N VAL A 438 3.18 16.83 -10.99
CA VAL A 438 3.44 15.69 -11.87
C VAL A 438 2.13 15.01 -12.27
N GLY A 439 1.19 14.88 -11.33
CA GLY A 439 -0.12 14.27 -11.55
C GLY A 439 -1.00 15.03 -12.56
N LEU A 440 -0.80 16.34 -12.76
CA LEU A 440 -1.56 17.12 -13.75
C LEU A 440 -1.43 16.56 -15.18
N ILE A 441 -0.31 15.93 -15.52
CA ILE A 441 -0.11 15.31 -16.84
C ILE A 441 -1.17 14.21 -17.09
N MET A 442 -1.55 13.46 -16.06
CA MET A 442 -2.57 12.41 -16.15
C MET A 442 -4.01 12.94 -16.17
N LEU A 443 -4.21 14.25 -15.99
CA LEU A 443 -5.52 14.92 -16.06
C LEU A 443 -5.70 15.74 -17.35
N THR A 444 -4.82 15.54 -18.32
CA THR A 444 -4.99 16.05 -19.68
C THR A 444 -5.90 15.12 -20.49
N GLU A 445 -6.34 15.56 -21.67
CA GLU A 445 -7.15 14.76 -22.60
C GLU A 445 -6.45 13.44 -23.00
N GLY A 446 -5.13 13.42 -23.16
CA GLY A 446 -4.31 12.22 -23.35
C GLY A 446 -3.86 11.55 -22.05
N GLY A 447 -4.28 12.06 -20.90
CA GLY A 447 -3.80 11.66 -19.58
C GLY A 447 -4.12 10.22 -19.18
N MET A 448 -5.22 9.65 -19.71
CA MET A 448 -5.60 8.26 -19.45
C MET A 448 -4.56 7.26 -20.00
N TYR A 449 -3.92 7.57 -21.12
CA TYR A 449 -2.85 6.72 -21.68
C TYR A 449 -1.60 6.74 -20.79
N VAL A 450 -1.27 7.91 -20.22
CA VAL A 450 -0.16 8.08 -19.26
C VAL A 450 -0.48 7.35 -17.96
N PHE A 451 -1.69 7.50 -17.45
CA PHE A 451 -2.17 6.78 -16.26
C PHE A 451 -2.00 5.25 -16.42
N GLN A 452 -2.39 4.70 -17.57
CA GLN A 452 -2.21 3.27 -17.82
C GLN A 452 -0.75 2.82 -17.94
N LEU A 453 0.16 3.67 -18.42
CA LEU A 453 1.59 3.36 -18.39
C LEU A 453 2.11 3.25 -16.96
N PHE A 454 1.71 4.17 -16.08
CA PHE A 454 2.05 4.10 -14.65
C PHE A 454 1.52 2.82 -14.01
N ASP A 455 0.22 2.54 -14.19
CA ASP A 455 -0.44 1.38 -13.59
C ASP A 455 0.14 0.04 -14.10
N SER A 456 0.50 -0.02 -15.39
CA SER A 456 0.96 -1.26 -16.02
C SER A 456 2.46 -1.55 -15.83
N TYR A 457 3.30 -0.51 -15.70
CA TYR A 457 4.76 -0.69 -15.64
C TYR A 457 5.40 -0.27 -14.31
N ALA A 458 4.99 0.86 -13.74
CA ALA A 458 5.72 1.49 -12.62
C ALA A 458 5.57 0.71 -11.31
N ALA A 459 4.32 0.49 -10.89
CA ALA A 459 3.95 -0.37 -9.78
C ALA A 459 3.43 -1.73 -10.27
N SER A 460 4.06 -2.24 -11.32
CA SER A 460 3.66 -3.50 -11.94
C SER A 460 3.95 -4.68 -11.02
N GLY A 461 3.19 -5.75 -11.20
CA GLY A 461 3.46 -7.02 -10.51
C GLY A 461 4.88 -7.54 -10.75
N MET A 462 5.53 -7.16 -11.86
CA MET A 462 6.91 -7.54 -12.15
C MET A 462 7.93 -6.89 -11.21
N CYS A 463 7.79 -5.58 -10.97
CA CYS A 463 8.66 -4.87 -10.05
C CYS A 463 8.55 -5.46 -8.64
N LEU A 464 7.31 -5.75 -8.20
CA LEU A 464 7.04 -6.34 -6.89
C LEU A 464 7.64 -7.76 -6.76
N LEU A 465 7.42 -8.62 -7.76
CA LEU A 465 8.00 -9.97 -7.79
C LEU A 465 9.53 -9.94 -7.77
N PHE A 466 10.14 -9.00 -8.49
CA PHE A 466 11.60 -8.83 -8.49
C PHE A 466 12.12 -8.45 -7.11
N VAL A 467 11.51 -7.47 -6.44
CA VAL A 467 11.87 -7.07 -5.08
C VAL A 467 11.69 -8.24 -4.11
N ALA A 468 10.58 -8.98 -4.20
CA ALA A 468 10.27 -10.13 -3.34
C ALA A 468 11.35 -11.22 -3.37
N ILE A 469 11.94 -11.48 -4.54
CA ILE A 469 13.03 -12.43 -4.69
C ILE A 469 14.22 -12.00 -3.83
N PHE A 470 14.62 -10.73 -3.91
CA PHE A 470 15.76 -10.21 -3.15
C PHE A 470 15.49 -10.08 -1.65
N GLU A 471 14.27 -9.70 -1.25
CA GLU A 471 13.87 -9.67 0.17
C GLU A 471 13.96 -11.07 0.79
N CYS A 472 13.41 -12.07 0.11
CA CYS A 472 13.43 -13.46 0.57
C CYS A 472 14.85 -14.04 0.56
N ILE A 473 15.68 -13.76 -0.45
CA ILE A 473 17.07 -14.18 -0.48
C ILE A 473 17.87 -13.54 0.67
N CYS A 474 17.66 -12.24 0.90
CA CYS A 474 18.33 -11.51 1.96
C CYS A 474 18.00 -12.11 3.33
N ILE A 475 16.72 -12.24 3.69
CA ILE A 475 16.31 -12.76 5.01
C ILE A 475 16.52 -14.27 5.13
N GLY A 476 16.19 -15.02 4.07
CA GLY A 476 16.25 -16.48 4.06
C GLY A 476 17.67 -17.04 4.15
N TRP A 477 18.62 -16.44 3.40
CA TRP A 477 19.95 -16.99 3.20
C TRP A 477 21.09 -16.10 3.72
N VAL A 478 21.02 -14.78 3.51
CA VAL A 478 22.15 -13.88 3.79
C VAL A 478 22.18 -13.43 5.24
N TYR A 479 21.10 -12.83 5.72
CA TYR A 479 20.88 -12.50 7.13
C TYR A 479 20.69 -13.77 7.98
N GLY A 480 20.05 -14.78 7.37
CA GLY A 480 19.82 -16.10 7.92
C GLY A 480 18.44 -16.22 8.57
N SER A 481 17.65 -17.17 8.07
CA SER A 481 16.28 -17.40 8.55
C SER A 481 16.21 -17.81 10.03
N ASN A 482 17.20 -18.56 10.53
CA ASN A 482 17.28 -18.91 11.95
C ASN A 482 17.42 -17.68 12.84
N ARG A 483 18.35 -16.77 12.50
CA ARG A 483 18.55 -15.51 13.23
C ARG A 483 17.29 -14.67 13.22
N PHE A 484 16.61 -14.58 12.07
CA PHE A 484 15.36 -13.83 11.99
C PHE A 484 14.24 -14.46 12.83
N TYR A 485 14.15 -15.80 12.88
CA TYR A 485 13.24 -16.49 13.78
C TYR A 485 13.57 -16.26 15.26
N ASP A 486 14.84 -16.20 15.63
CA ASP A 486 15.27 -15.88 17.00
C ASP A 486 14.87 -14.45 17.37
N ASN A 487 15.03 -13.48 16.46
CA ASN A 487 14.55 -12.11 16.65
C ASN A 487 13.02 -12.05 16.83
N ILE A 488 12.28 -12.86 16.06
CA ILE A 488 10.82 -12.93 16.18
C ILE A 488 10.42 -13.54 17.51
N GLU A 489 11.05 -14.63 17.93
CA GLU A 489 10.82 -15.26 19.23
C GLU A 489 11.11 -14.29 20.37
N ASP A 490 12.14 -13.44 20.24
CA ASP A 490 12.45 -12.38 21.21
C ASP A 490 11.34 -11.31 21.28
N MET A 491 10.71 -10.96 20.16
CA MET A 491 9.60 -10.00 20.09
C MET A 491 8.29 -10.58 20.64
N ILE A 492 7.84 -11.74 20.13
CA ILE A 492 6.48 -12.25 20.40
C ILE A 492 6.44 -13.35 21.48
N GLY A 493 7.60 -13.86 21.89
CA GLY A 493 7.75 -14.88 22.93
C GLY A 493 7.58 -16.33 22.47
N TYR A 494 7.39 -16.60 21.17
CA TYR A 494 7.27 -17.94 20.60
C TYR A 494 7.70 -17.96 19.14
N ARG A 495 8.05 -19.14 18.62
CA ARG A 495 8.40 -19.32 17.20
C ARG A 495 7.16 -19.50 16.32
N PRO A 496 7.06 -18.80 15.18
CA PRO A 496 6.03 -19.04 14.17
C PRO A 496 6.10 -20.45 13.57
N LEU A 497 5.07 -20.82 12.80
CA LEU A 497 5.04 -22.08 12.04
C LEU A 497 6.27 -22.21 11.14
N SER A 498 6.86 -23.41 11.09
CA SER A 498 8.06 -23.66 10.27
C SER A 498 7.81 -23.52 8.77
N LEU A 499 6.55 -23.61 8.32
CA LEU A 499 6.17 -23.39 6.92
C LEU A 499 6.65 -22.02 6.42
N ILE A 500 6.50 -20.96 7.24
CA ILE A 500 6.88 -19.60 6.84
C ILE A 500 8.38 -19.49 6.58
N LYS A 501 9.20 -20.17 7.39
CA LYS A 501 10.64 -20.28 7.19
C LYS A 501 10.96 -20.89 5.83
N TRP A 502 10.29 -22.00 5.49
CA TRP A 502 10.47 -22.66 4.19
C TRP A 502 9.96 -21.83 3.02
N CYS A 503 8.91 -21.03 3.24
CA CYS A 503 8.45 -20.06 2.25
C CYS A 503 9.54 -19.03 1.94
N TRP A 504 10.11 -18.37 2.95
CA TRP A 504 11.18 -17.38 2.74
C TRP A 504 12.44 -17.97 2.12
N MET A 505 12.81 -19.20 2.49
CA MET A 505 14.03 -19.81 1.99
C MET A 505 13.90 -20.32 0.55
N VAL A 506 12.77 -20.93 0.18
CA VAL A 506 12.66 -21.68 -1.07
C VAL A 506 11.39 -21.35 -1.84
N LEU A 507 10.21 -21.49 -1.23
CA LEU A 507 8.95 -21.45 -2.01
C LEU A 507 8.68 -20.07 -2.60
N THR A 508 8.69 -19.01 -1.78
CA THR A 508 8.43 -17.64 -2.24
C THR A 508 9.43 -17.19 -3.31
N PRO A 509 10.76 -17.24 -3.10
CA PRO A 509 11.70 -16.79 -4.13
C PRO A 509 11.65 -17.66 -5.39
N GLY A 510 11.43 -18.97 -5.26
CA GLY A 510 11.29 -19.88 -6.41
C GLY A 510 10.05 -19.59 -7.25
N ILE A 511 8.89 -19.44 -6.60
CA ILE A 511 7.63 -19.08 -7.26
C ILE A 511 7.74 -17.71 -7.92
N CYS A 512 8.26 -16.70 -7.21
CA CYS A 512 8.40 -15.35 -7.75
C CYS A 512 9.36 -15.30 -8.94
N ALA A 513 10.51 -16.00 -8.86
CA ALA A 513 11.46 -16.09 -9.97
C ALA A 513 10.85 -16.79 -11.19
N GLY A 514 10.11 -17.89 -10.99
CA GLY A 514 9.45 -18.61 -12.07
C GLY A 514 8.45 -17.73 -12.83
N ILE A 515 7.62 -16.99 -12.11
CA ILE A 515 6.61 -16.09 -12.69
C ILE A 515 7.27 -14.89 -13.37
N PHE A 516 8.27 -14.31 -12.73
CA PHE A 516 9.04 -13.19 -13.29
C PHE A 516 9.66 -13.59 -14.63
N ILE A 517 10.33 -14.75 -14.70
CA ILE A 517 10.88 -15.29 -15.97
C ILE A 517 9.75 -15.53 -16.97
N PHE A 518 8.65 -16.14 -16.55
CA PHE A 518 7.52 -16.41 -17.44
C PHE A 518 6.94 -15.14 -18.07
N PHE A 519 6.74 -14.09 -17.26
CA PHE A 519 6.25 -12.81 -17.74
C PHE A 519 7.22 -12.18 -18.75
N LEU A 520 8.54 -12.25 -18.51
CA LEU A 520 9.53 -11.75 -19.48
C LEU A 520 9.45 -12.52 -20.81
N VAL A 521 9.27 -13.84 -20.75
CA VAL A 521 9.18 -14.69 -21.96
C VAL A 521 7.86 -14.50 -22.71
N LYS A 522 6.75 -14.29 -22.00
CA LYS A 522 5.40 -14.14 -22.58
C LYS A 522 4.88 -12.70 -22.53
N TYR A 523 5.80 -11.73 -22.53
CA TYR A 523 5.45 -10.32 -22.50
C TYR A 523 4.52 -9.96 -23.65
N LYS A 524 3.40 -9.32 -23.31
CA LYS A 524 2.43 -8.77 -24.26
C LYS A 524 2.46 -7.25 -24.14
N PRO A 525 2.69 -6.50 -25.22
CA PRO A 525 2.66 -5.05 -25.19
C PRO A 525 1.30 -4.54 -24.70
N LEU A 526 1.35 -3.48 -23.88
CA LEU A 526 0.16 -2.79 -23.39
C LEU A 526 -0.67 -2.24 -24.56
N LYS A 527 -1.99 -2.37 -24.46
CA LYS A 527 -2.99 -1.78 -25.37
C LYS A 527 -4.12 -1.14 -24.57
N TYR A 528 -4.63 -0.02 -25.05
CA TYR A 528 -5.81 0.64 -24.48
C TYR A 528 -7.08 0.20 -25.23
N ASN A 529 -8.10 -0.26 -24.51
CA ASN A 529 -9.37 -0.79 -25.05
C ASN A 529 -9.22 -1.81 -26.19
N ASN A 530 -8.09 -2.54 -26.26
CA ASN A 530 -7.71 -3.44 -27.35
C ASN A 530 -7.62 -2.82 -28.77
N VAL A 531 -7.90 -1.52 -28.91
CA VAL A 531 -7.90 -0.79 -30.19
C VAL A 531 -6.60 0.01 -30.34
N TYR A 532 -6.23 0.76 -29.31
CA TYR A 532 -5.07 1.64 -29.37
C TYR A 532 -3.78 0.92 -28.97
N THR A 533 -2.76 1.04 -29.81
CA THR A 533 -1.41 0.53 -29.58
C THR A 533 -0.47 1.70 -29.30
N TYR A 534 0.30 1.60 -28.22
CA TYR A 534 1.25 2.63 -27.87
C TYR A 534 2.41 2.69 -28.89
N PRO A 535 2.97 3.88 -29.14
CA PRO A 535 4.18 4.01 -29.93
C PRO A 535 5.39 3.41 -29.20
N ASP A 536 6.44 3.04 -29.95
CA ASP A 536 7.64 2.38 -29.40
C ASP A 536 8.31 3.18 -28.28
N TRP A 537 8.32 4.51 -28.39
CA TRP A 537 8.86 5.39 -27.34
C TRP A 537 8.01 5.32 -26.06
N GLY A 538 6.69 5.11 -26.16
CA GLY A 538 5.80 4.93 -25.02
C GLY A 538 6.09 3.64 -24.26
N TYR A 539 6.35 2.54 -24.99
CA TYR A 539 6.86 1.30 -24.39
C TYR A 539 8.24 1.50 -23.75
N GLY A 540 9.11 2.28 -24.39
CA GLY A 540 10.41 2.67 -23.83
C GLY A 540 10.29 3.40 -22.48
N ILE A 541 9.36 4.34 -22.37
CA ILE A 541 9.06 5.04 -21.10
C ILE A 541 8.56 4.05 -20.05
N GLY A 542 7.61 3.17 -20.40
CA GLY A 542 7.10 2.14 -19.48
C GLY A 542 8.23 1.27 -18.92
N TRP A 543 9.11 0.75 -19.77
CA TRP A 543 10.26 -0.05 -19.32
C TRP A 543 11.27 0.76 -18.51
N MET A 544 11.49 2.04 -18.84
CA MET A 544 12.34 2.92 -18.05
C MET A 544 11.78 3.09 -16.62
N MET A 545 10.47 3.24 -16.47
CA MET A 545 9.81 3.31 -15.17
C MET A 545 9.98 2.01 -14.37
N ALA A 546 9.74 0.85 -15.00
CA ALA A 546 9.94 -0.44 -14.35
C ALA A 546 11.40 -0.66 -13.92
N LEU A 547 12.35 -0.33 -14.80
CA LEU A 547 13.79 -0.47 -14.52
C LEU A 547 14.28 0.52 -13.46
N SER A 548 13.63 1.68 -13.32
CA SER A 548 14.05 2.70 -12.35
C SER A 548 14.09 2.17 -10.91
N SER A 549 13.17 1.28 -10.53
CA SER A 549 13.15 0.63 -9.22
C SER A 549 14.01 -0.64 -9.20
N MET A 550 13.91 -1.50 -10.23
CA MET A 550 14.63 -2.77 -10.27
C MET A 550 16.16 -2.59 -10.27
N VAL A 551 16.67 -1.56 -10.94
CA VAL A 551 18.12 -1.28 -11.01
C VAL A 551 18.67 -0.82 -9.66
N CYS A 552 17.85 -0.26 -8.76
CA CYS A 552 18.31 0.19 -7.45
C CYS A 552 19.02 -0.92 -6.65
N ILE A 553 18.53 -2.16 -6.73
CA ILE A 553 19.11 -3.30 -5.98
C ILE A 553 20.54 -3.62 -6.46
N PRO A 554 20.78 -4.01 -7.74
CA PRO A 554 22.13 -4.31 -8.22
C PRO A 554 23.05 -3.09 -8.20
N LEU A 555 22.54 -1.89 -8.51
CA LEU A 555 23.32 -0.66 -8.49
C LEU A 555 23.87 -0.38 -7.08
N TRP A 556 23.05 -0.55 -6.03
CA TRP A 556 23.50 -0.31 -4.67
C TRP A 556 24.50 -1.36 -4.17
N ILE A 557 24.31 -2.62 -4.57
CA ILE A 557 25.30 -3.68 -4.33
C ILE A 557 26.66 -3.27 -4.90
N CYS A 558 26.70 -2.82 -6.15
CA CYS A 558 27.92 -2.33 -6.80
C CYS A 558 28.52 -1.11 -6.09
N ILE A 559 27.70 -0.11 -5.73
CA ILE A 559 28.16 1.09 -5.03
C ILE A 559 28.77 0.75 -3.66
N LYS A 560 28.15 -0.15 -2.89
CA LYS A 560 28.65 -0.56 -1.56
C LYS A 560 29.95 -1.35 -1.65
N LEU A 561 30.04 -2.26 -2.63
CA LEU A 561 31.27 -3.00 -2.92
C LEU A 561 32.39 -2.10 -3.42
N TRP A 562 32.08 -1.01 -4.13
CA TRP A 562 33.09 -0.06 -4.56
C TRP A 562 33.60 0.79 -3.39
N LYS A 563 32.70 1.32 -2.55
CA LYS A 563 33.04 2.22 -1.44
C LYS A 563 33.71 1.55 -0.24
N THR A 564 33.49 0.26 -0.02
CA THR A 564 34.07 -0.46 1.13
C THR A 564 35.53 -0.81 0.85
N GLU A 565 36.42 -0.58 1.82
CA GLU A 565 37.83 -0.92 1.71
C GLU A 565 38.11 -2.39 2.04
N GLY A 566 39.04 -2.99 1.30
CA GLY A 566 39.49 -4.39 1.46
C GLY A 566 39.43 -5.20 0.17
N THR A 567 39.76 -6.48 0.27
CA THR A 567 39.59 -7.44 -0.82
C THR A 567 38.11 -7.74 -1.06
N ILE A 568 37.75 -8.24 -2.25
CA ILE A 568 36.34 -8.53 -2.60
C ILE A 568 35.65 -9.39 -1.53
N LEU A 569 36.31 -10.45 -1.05
CA LEU A 569 35.76 -11.34 -0.03
C LEU A 569 35.56 -10.63 1.33
N GLU A 570 36.50 -9.79 1.74
CA GLU A 570 36.38 -9.00 2.97
C GLU A 570 35.25 -7.98 2.87
N LYS A 571 35.09 -7.33 1.71
CA LYS A 571 33.99 -6.38 1.47
C LYS A 571 32.63 -7.08 1.59
N PHE A 572 32.47 -8.26 0.96
CA PHE A 572 31.25 -9.05 1.09
C PHE A 572 30.98 -9.44 2.55
N ARG A 573 31.99 -9.94 3.28
CA ARG A 573 31.84 -10.28 4.70
C ARG A 573 31.42 -9.08 5.54
N LYS A 574 32.04 -7.91 5.36
CA LYS A 574 31.68 -6.68 6.09
C LYS A 574 30.25 -6.22 5.80
N LEU A 575 29.80 -6.31 4.55
CA LEU A 575 28.50 -5.79 4.13
C LEU A 575 27.32 -6.73 4.42
N VAL A 576 27.58 -8.01 4.73
CA VAL A 576 26.58 -9.00 5.14
C VAL A 576 26.36 -9.00 6.66
N VAL A 577 27.27 -8.41 7.43
CA VAL A 577 27.15 -8.31 8.88
C VAL A 577 26.11 -7.24 9.25
N PRO A 578 25.12 -7.56 10.12
CA PRO A 578 24.15 -6.59 10.60
C PRO A 578 24.81 -5.48 11.42
N SER A 579 24.14 -4.33 11.52
CA SER A 579 24.59 -3.21 12.34
C SER A 579 24.73 -3.64 13.82
N PRO A 580 25.81 -3.21 14.51
CA PRO A 580 26.01 -3.52 15.93
C PRO A 580 24.94 -2.90 16.85
N ASP A 581 24.22 -1.88 16.38
CA ASP A 581 23.11 -1.24 17.10
C ASP A 581 21.82 -2.05 17.01
N LEU A 582 21.75 -3.05 16.13
CA LEU A 582 20.59 -3.91 15.95
C LEU A 582 20.63 -5.06 16.97
N LYS A 583 20.18 -4.77 18.19
CA LYS A 583 20.13 -5.73 19.29
C LYS A 583 18.71 -6.21 19.57
N MET A 584 18.60 -7.48 19.99
CA MET A 584 17.38 -8.02 20.60
C MET A 584 17.06 -7.25 21.89
N ARG A 585 15.82 -6.82 22.04
CA ARG A 585 15.34 -5.98 23.17
C ARG A 585 14.44 -6.74 24.14
N GLY A 586 14.07 -7.97 23.82
CA GLY A 586 13.21 -8.83 24.61
C GLY A 586 14.00 -9.75 25.55
N LYS A 587 13.37 -10.87 25.93
CA LYS A 587 13.88 -11.79 26.94
C LYS A 587 15.13 -12.55 26.48
N LEU A 588 15.23 -12.91 25.20
CA LEU A 588 16.39 -13.60 24.64
C LEU A 588 17.58 -12.63 24.55
N GLY A 589 17.33 -11.36 24.23
CA GLY A 589 18.34 -10.31 24.26
C GLY A 589 18.90 -10.01 25.66
N ALA A 590 18.05 -10.04 26.68
CA ALA A 590 18.45 -9.82 28.07
C ALA A 590 19.36 -10.94 28.62
N GLY A 591 19.14 -12.19 28.22
CA GLY A 591 19.96 -13.34 28.63
C GLY A 591 21.40 -13.30 28.12
N ALA A 592 21.63 -12.73 26.92
CA ALA A 592 22.98 -12.55 26.38
C ALA A 592 23.79 -11.52 27.17
N TYR A 593 23.14 -10.47 27.68
CA TYR A 593 23.79 -9.47 28.55
C TYR A 593 24.20 -10.05 29.90
N ALA A 594 23.42 -10.97 30.47
CA ALA A 594 23.77 -11.65 31.71
C ALA A 594 25.00 -12.57 31.57
N ALA A 595 25.23 -13.14 30.38
CA ALA A 595 26.41 -13.95 30.10
C ALA A 595 27.68 -13.12 29.88
N THR A 596 27.58 -11.90 29.34
CA THR A 596 28.73 -11.01 29.11
C THR A 596 29.18 -10.18 30.32
N VAL A 597 28.41 -10.16 31.42
CA VAL A 597 28.80 -9.44 32.66
C VAL A 597 29.58 -10.35 33.64
N ASN A 598 29.74 -11.64 33.33
CA ASN A 598 30.44 -12.60 34.20
C ASN A 598 31.82 -13.04 33.71
N ASP A 599 32.39 -12.41 32.69
CA ASP A 599 33.78 -12.68 32.31
C ASP A 599 34.51 -11.41 31.89
N CYS A 600 35.68 -11.19 32.51
CA CYS A 600 36.59 -10.05 32.36
C CYS A 600 36.29 -8.77 33.15
N ASP A 601 36.37 -8.85 34.49
CA ASP A 601 37.08 -7.81 35.26
C ASP A 601 38.19 -8.47 36.08
N ALA A 602 39.37 -8.55 35.46
CA ALA A 602 40.59 -8.99 36.09
C ALA A 602 41.01 -7.96 37.16
N LYS A 603 41.08 -8.43 38.42
CA LYS A 603 41.72 -7.75 39.55
C LYS A 603 43.13 -7.27 39.17
N LEU A 604 43.32 -5.96 39.04
CA LEU A 604 44.62 -5.32 39.26
C LEU A 604 44.84 -5.24 40.77
N LYS A 605 45.66 -6.15 41.32
CA LYS A 605 46.29 -5.99 42.63
C LYS A 605 47.52 -5.11 42.47
N GLY A 606 47.43 -3.87 42.93
CA GLY A 606 48.55 -3.07 43.38
C GLY A 606 48.31 -2.71 44.84
N ASP A 607 48.88 -3.49 45.76
CA ASP A 607 49.54 -3.01 46.97
C ASP A 607 49.85 -4.19 47.90
N GLY A 608 51.12 -4.25 48.28
CA GLY A 608 51.66 -5.24 49.18
C GLY A 608 51.16 -5.00 50.60
N ASN A 609 50.49 -6.00 51.17
CA ASN A 609 50.70 -6.37 52.56
C ASN A 609 50.18 -7.80 52.79
N ILE A 610 50.97 -8.54 53.57
CA ILE A 610 50.74 -9.91 53.98
C ILE A 610 49.70 -9.93 55.10
N SER A 611 48.67 -10.75 54.97
CA SER A 611 48.01 -11.37 56.12
C SER A 611 47.47 -12.75 55.74
N ALA A 612 47.48 -13.62 56.74
CA ALA A 612 47.56 -15.07 56.66
C ALA A 612 46.18 -15.77 56.62
N ILE A 613 46.19 -17.01 56.11
CA ILE A 613 45.49 -18.26 56.56
C ILE A 613 43.98 -18.13 56.90
N THR A 614 43.05 -18.84 56.24
CA THR A 614 42.71 -20.25 56.56
C THR A 614 41.99 -21.00 55.42
N GLU A 615 42.21 -22.32 55.40
CA GLU A 615 41.51 -23.38 54.65
C GLU A 615 40.02 -23.55 55.02
N LYS A 616 39.35 -24.39 54.19
CA LYS A 616 38.03 -25.06 54.30
C LYS A 616 36.88 -24.31 53.62
N GLU A 617 35.96 -24.94 52.89
CA GLU A 617 35.60 -26.35 52.71
C GLU A 617 34.71 -26.48 51.45
N THR A 618 34.69 -27.70 50.91
CA THR A 618 33.88 -28.23 49.80
C THR A 618 32.38 -28.38 50.12
N HIS A 619 31.58 -28.60 49.06
CA HIS A 619 30.13 -28.94 48.98
C HIS A 619 29.20 -27.70 48.90
N PHE A 620 28.37 -27.48 47.87
CA PHE A 620 27.52 -28.35 47.06
C PHE A 620 27.29 -27.79 45.64
#